data_AF-A0A815WAS5-F1
#
_entry.id   AF-A0A815WAS5-F1
#
_cell.length_a   1.000
_cell.length_b   1.000
_cell.length_c   1.000
_cell.angle_alpha   90.00
_cell.angle_beta   90.00
_cell.angle_gamma   90.00
#
_symmetry.space_group_name_H-M   'P 1'
#
loop_
_entity.id
_entity.type
_entity.pdbx_description
1 polymer ?
#
loop_
_entity_poly.entity_id
_entity_poly.type
_entity_poly.pdbx_seq_one_letter_code
_entity_poly.pdbx_strand_id
1 'polypeptide(L)'
;MSLEQQIQKESERFQALFDRLSDTQWSDGALPEAQNYLITCKDHVRLTQENITEFNTAVEKEHKRLLDIKGHGVRHTWYKVRGKLEERLDEQEKTWLQEFEKCKEEEERLIVLQEEVRSAETYLHECQTAYDEYINTKQKLDEMLEDFFSGSTPSYPEEDVMEQDLKKQEEQLISLQNQHRLLTHVFQLLHKAHQAVMIARRALDDALNMNTFDLFSKSSFADIAVSSNLARARNASMQAQQFLNEAKRVSPNIPHIG
;
A
#
# COMPACT_ATOMS: atom_id res chain seq x y z
N MET A 1 54.56 0.37 14.96
CA MET A 1 54.21 1.77 14.63
C MET A 1 53.57 2.37 15.87
N SER A 2 53.82 3.64 16.21
CA SER A 2 53.11 4.27 17.31
C SER A 2 51.65 4.56 16.91
N LEU A 3 50.75 4.61 17.90
CA LEU A 3 49.32 4.89 17.70
C LEU A 3 49.12 6.23 16.93
N GLU A 4 49.95 7.23 17.23
CA GLU A 4 49.97 8.53 16.54
C GLU A 4 50.25 8.41 15.04
N GLN A 5 51.18 7.53 14.63
CA GLN A 5 51.49 7.30 13.22
C GLN A 5 50.36 6.57 12.48
N GLN A 6 49.61 5.71 13.18
CA GLN A 6 48.41 5.06 12.63
C GLN A 6 47.24 6.05 12.49
N ILE A 7 47.00 6.89 13.50
CA ILE A 7 45.97 7.94 13.47
C ILE A 7 46.23 8.92 12.33
N GLN A 8 47.48 9.37 12.17
CA GLN A 8 47.82 10.34 11.14
C GLN A 8 47.70 9.75 9.72
N LYS A 9 47.90 8.43 9.57
CA LYS A 9 47.75 7.73 8.28
C LYS A 9 46.29 7.51 7.89
N GLU A 10 45.41 7.20 8.84
CA GLU A 10 43.99 6.93 8.55
C GLU A 10 43.10 8.17 8.71
N SER A 11 43.64 9.30 9.17
CA SER A 11 42.94 10.60 9.26
C SER A 11 42.34 11.05 7.92
N GLU A 12 43.06 10.89 6.81
CA GLU A 12 42.55 11.26 5.48
C GLU A 12 41.36 10.36 5.07
N ARG A 13 41.42 9.07 5.42
CA ARG A 13 40.35 8.11 5.16
C ARG A 13 39.13 8.35 6.04
N PHE A 14 39.34 8.67 7.32
CA PHE A 14 38.27 9.08 8.24
C PHE A 14 37.52 10.28 7.67
N GLN A 15 38.26 11.32 7.26
CA GLN A 15 37.65 12.54 6.74
C GLN A 15 36.83 12.26 5.48
N ALA A 16 37.36 11.46 4.55
CA ALA A 16 36.63 11.07 3.34
C ALA A 16 35.34 10.26 3.63
N LEU A 17 35.37 9.36 4.63
CA LEU A 17 34.17 8.63 5.06
C LEU A 17 33.17 9.55 5.76
N PHE A 18 33.65 10.47 6.60
CA PHE A 18 32.81 11.41 7.33
C PHE A 18 32.12 12.41 6.39
N ASP A 19 32.84 12.94 5.41
CA ASP A 19 32.29 13.83 4.39
C ASP A 19 31.20 13.10 3.58
N ARG A 20 31.48 11.88 3.15
CA ARG A 20 30.51 11.05 2.41
C ARG A 20 29.28 10.67 3.25
N LEU A 21 29.46 10.44 4.56
CA LEU A 21 28.36 10.20 5.49
C LEU A 21 27.48 11.44 5.61
N SER A 22 28.10 12.62 5.73
CA SER A 22 27.40 13.90 5.82
C SER A 22 26.60 14.20 4.55
N ASP A 23 27.17 13.93 3.37
CA ASP A 23 26.53 14.12 2.07
C ASP A 23 25.33 13.19 1.84
N THR A 24 25.28 12.05 2.53
CA THR A 24 24.23 11.03 2.37
C THR A 24 23.25 10.96 3.53
N GLN A 25 23.50 11.67 4.63
CA GLN A 25 22.69 11.62 5.86
C GLN A 25 21.22 12.01 5.64
N TRP A 26 20.93 12.91 4.70
CA TRP A 26 19.57 13.34 4.38
C TRP A 26 18.67 12.17 3.90
N SER A 27 19.27 11.10 3.37
CA SER A 27 18.55 9.94 2.83
C SER A 27 17.76 9.15 3.88
N ASP A 28 18.18 9.18 5.15
CA ASP A 28 17.51 8.45 6.25
C ASP A 28 16.08 8.97 6.48
N GLY A 29 15.87 10.28 6.37
CA GLY A 29 14.54 10.89 6.41
C GLY A 29 13.81 10.85 5.06
N ALA A 30 14.54 11.06 3.96
CA ALA A 30 13.93 11.17 2.63
C ALA A 30 13.41 9.83 2.08
N LEU A 31 14.02 8.70 2.43
CA LEU A 31 13.60 7.39 1.93
C LEU A 31 12.17 7.01 2.37
N PRO A 32 11.80 7.08 3.66
CA PRO A 32 10.40 6.88 4.08
C PRO A 32 9.42 7.86 3.42
N GLU A 33 9.82 9.13 3.25
CA GLU A 33 8.99 10.14 2.58
C GLU A 33 8.74 9.80 1.12
N ALA A 34 9.78 9.43 0.38
CA ALA A 34 9.69 9.00 -1.02
C ALA A 34 8.81 7.76 -1.20
N GLN A 35 8.89 6.79 -0.26
CA GLN A 35 8.02 5.61 -0.27
C GLN A 35 6.55 5.99 -0.07
N ASN A 36 6.26 6.85 0.89
CA ASN A 36 4.89 7.32 1.15
C ASN A 36 4.33 8.15 -0.01
N TYR A 37 5.16 8.97 -0.63
CA TYR A 37 4.80 9.73 -1.82
C TYR A 37 4.42 8.81 -2.98
N LEU A 38 5.23 7.79 -3.26
CA LEU A 38 4.92 6.79 -4.30
C LEU A 38 3.61 6.04 -4.03
N ILE A 39 3.35 5.65 -2.78
CA ILE A 39 2.09 5.02 -2.38
C ILE A 39 0.90 5.94 -2.69
N THR A 40 1.02 7.22 -2.34
CA THR A 40 -0.03 8.22 -2.57
C THR A 40 -0.30 8.41 -4.07
N CYS A 41 0.74 8.53 -4.90
CA CYS A 41 0.59 8.63 -6.35
C CYS A 41 -0.10 7.39 -6.94
N LYS A 42 0.27 6.18 -6.48
CA LYS A 42 -0.36 4.92 -6.93
C LYS A 42 -1.82 4.83 -6.50
N ASP A 43 -2.17 5.32 -5.32
CA ASP A 43 -3.56 5.42 -4.88
C ASP A 43 -4.37 6.39 -5.75
N HIS A 44 -3.81 7.54 -6.11
CA HIS A 44 -4.47 8.48 -7.03
C HIS A 44 -4.72 7.86 -8.41
N VAL A 45 -3.74 7.14 -8.96
CA VAL A 45 -3.91 6.40 -10.23
C VAL A 45 -5.04 5.38 -10.13
N ARG A 46 -5.09 4.61 -9.04
CA ARG A 46 -6.16 3.63 -8.82
C ARG A 46 -7.54 4.29 -8.77
N LEU A 47 -7.69 5.37 -7.99
CA LEU A 47 -8.96 6.08 -7.86
C LEU A 47 -9.41 6.70 -9.19
N THR A 48 -8.50 7.31 -9.95
CA THR A 48 -8.82 7.85 -11.28
C THR A 48 -9.22 6.73 -12.25
N GLN A 49 -8.56 5.56 -12.18
CA GLN A 49 -8.96 4.42 -13.01
C GLN A 49 -10.36 3.90 -12.66
N GLU A 50 -10.72 3.86 -11.37
CA GLU A 50 -12.07 3.55 -10.90
C GLU A 50 -13.09 4.57 -11.46
N ASN A 51 -12.81 5.88 -11.35
CA ASN A 51 -13.66 6.93 -11.92
C ASN A 51 -13.85 6.79 -13.44
N ILE A 52 -12.78 6.49 -14.19
CA ILE A 52 -12.86 6.26 -15.64
C ILE A 52 -13.79 5.09 -15.95
N THR A 53 -13.75 4.00 -15.16
CA THR A 53 -14.68 2.88 -15.37
C THR A 53 -16.13 3.28 -15.09
N GLU A 54 -16.37 4.05 -14.03
CA GLU A 54 -17.71 4.55 -13.70
C GLU A 54 -18.24 5.48 -14.79
N PHE A 55 -17.46 6.47 -15.23
CA PHE A 55 -17.84 7.39 -16.29
C PHE A 55 -18.04 6.69 -17.63
N ASN A 56 -17.21 5.72 -18.00
CA ASN A 56 -17.44 4.91 -19.20
C ASN A 56 -18.78 4.16 -19.15
N THR A 57 -19.15 3.57 -18.01
CA THR A 57 -20.46 2.93 -17.89
C THR A 57 -21.63 3.92 -18.01
N ALA A 58 -21.46 5.15 -17.50
CA ALA A 58 -22.43 6.22 -17.65
C ALA A 58 -22.56 6.68 -19.12
N VAL A 59 -21.43 6.90 -19.79
CA VAL A 59 -21.36 7.24 -21.22
C VAL A 59 -22.05 6.19 -22.07
N GLU A 60 -21.76 4.91 -21.87
CA GLU A 60 -22.41 3.82 -22.61
C GLU A 60 -23.93 3.79 -22.40
N LYS A 61 -24.38 4.06 -21.16
CA LYS A 61 -25.80 4.08 -20.81
C LYS A 61 -26.52 5.24 -21.47
N GLU A 62 -25.94 6.45 -21.45
CA GLU A 62 -26.52 7.62 -22.10
C GLU A 62 -26.45 7.51 -23.63
N HIS A 63 -25.39 6.88 -24.18
CA HIS A 63 -25.29 6.59 -25.61
C HIS A 63 -26.37 5.62 -26.07
N LYS A 64 -26.64 4.54 -25.32
CA LYS A 64 -27.75 3.62 -25.61
C LYS A 64 -29.10 4.34 -25.58
N ARG A 65 -29.33 5.24 -24.62
CA ARG A 65 -30.55 6.07 -24.55
C ARG A 65 -30.68 7.01 -25.75
N LEU A 66 -29.59 7.61 -26.19
CA LEU A 66 -29.56 8.46 -27.39
C LEU A 66 -29.93 7.64 -28.64
N LEU A 67 -29.36 6.43 -28.78
CA LEU A 67 -29.70 5.52 -29.88
C LEU A 67 -31.18 5.09 -29.87
N ASP A 68 -31.77 4.84 -28.70
CA ASP A 68 -33.19 4.51 -28.55
C ASP A 68 -34.12 5.64 -29.03
N ILE A 69 -33.71 6.91 -28.85
CA ILE A 69 -34.46 8.09 -29.28
C ILE A 69 -34.21 8.39 -30.77
N LYS A 70 -32.99 8.17 -31.26
CA LYS A 70 -32.58 8.44 -32.65
C LYS A 70 -33.05 7.36 -33.65
N GLY A 71 -33.12 6.09 -33.21
CA GLY A 71 -33.53 4.96 -34.05
C GLY A 71 -35.03 4.94 -34.34
N HIS A 72 -35.51 3.97 -35.14
CA HIS A 72 -36.93 3.85 -35.49
C HIS A 72 -37.77 3.09 -34.44
N GLY A 73 -37.43 3.22 -33.16
CA GLY A 73 -38.09 2.52 -32.06
C GLY A 73 -39.41 3.15 -31.61
N VAL A 74 -40.04 2.52 -30.61
CA VAL A 74 -41.30 2.99 -29.99
C VAL A 74 -41.12 4.40 -29.39
N ARG A 75 -39.96 4.70 -28.79
CA ARG A 75 -39.67 6.02 -28.21
C ARG A 75 -39.59 7.11 -29.27
N HIS A 76 -38.83 6.91 -30.34
CA HIS A 76 -38.76 7.85 -31.46
C HIS A 76 -40.13 8.18 -32.02
N THR A 77 -40.94 7.15 -32.31
CA THR A 77 -42.30 7.35 -32.85
C THR A 77 -43.20 8.10 -31.86
N TRP A 78 -43.09 7.81 -30.56
CA TRP A 78 -43.85 8.50 -29.52
C TRP A 78 -43.46 9.99 -29.39
N TYR A 79 -42.17 10.31 -29.39
CA TYR A 79 -41.69 11.70 -29.33
C TYR A 79 -42.01 12.47 -30.62
N LYS A 80 -41.96 11.81 -31.77
CA LYS A 80 -42.35 12.37 -33.07
C LYS A 80 -43.84 12.73 -33.11
N VAL A 81 -44.71 11.83 -32.64
CA VAL A 81 -46.16 12.09 -32.56
C VAL A 81 -46.47 13.23 -31.58
N ARG A 82 -45.68 13.38 -30.52
CA ARG A 82 -45.81 14.49 -29.55
C ARG A 82 -45.15 15.80 -30.00
N GLY A 83 -44.46 15.83 -31.14
CA GLY A 83 -43.76 17.02 -31.64
C GLY A 83 -42.58 17.48 -30.78
N LYS A 84 -42.03 16.60 -29.92
CA LYS A 84 -40.93 16.92 -28.98
C LYS A 84 -39.64 16.14 -29.28
N LEU A 85 -39.50 15.62 -30.49
CA LEU A 85 -38.39 14.73 -30.83
C LEU A 85 -37.04 15.47 -30.80
N GLU A 86 -36.97 16.63 -31.45
CA GLU A 86 -35.73 17.42 -31.55
C GLU A 86 -35.27 17.91 -30.18
N GLU A 87 -36.17 18.52 -29.39
CA GLU A 87 -35.90 18.96 -28.01
C GLU A 87 -35.32 17.83 -27.13
N ARG A 88 -35.88 16.62 -27.21
CA ARG A 88 -35.41 15.46 -26.43
C ARG A 88 -34.11 14.87 -26.96
N LEU A 89 -33.88 14.95 -28.27
CA LEU A 89 -32.63 14.52 -28.88
C LEU A 89 -31.49 15.44 -28.41
N ASP A 90 -31.69 16.75 -28.46
CA ASP A 90 -30.72 17.76 -28.05
C ASP A 90 -30.37 17.66 -26.56
N GLU A 91 -31.39 17.49 -25.69
CA GLU A 91 -31.17 17.26 -24.25
C GLU A 91 -30.33 16.02 -23.97
N GLN A 92 -30.63 14.92 -24.67
CA GLN A 92 -29.95 13.64 -24.48
C GLN A 92 -28.54 13.66 -25.06
N GLU A 93 -28.32 14.32 -26.20
CA GLU A 93 -27.01 14.51 -26.81
C GLU A 93 -26.12 15.37 -25.91
N LYS A 94 -26.66 16.46 -25.35
CA LYS A 94 -25.93 17.27 -24.38
C LYS A 94 -25.52 16.48 -23.14
N THR A 95 -26.42 15.65 -22.61
CA THR A 95 -26.14 14.82 -21.43
C THR A 95 -25.05 13.78 -21.74
N TRP A 96 -25.12 13.15 -22.92
CA TRP A 96 -24.09 12.21 -23.37
C TRP A 96 -22.73 12.89 -23.56
N LEU A 97 -22.69 14.07 -24.20
CA LEU A 97 -21.47 14.85 -24.38
C LEU A 97 -20.83 15.23 -23.04
N GLN A 98 -21.63 15.66 -22.06
CA GLN A 98 -21.14 16.01 -20.72
C GLN A 98 -20.48 14.81 -20.02
N GLU A 99 -21.09 13.63 -20.08
CA GLU A 99 -20.48 12.42 -19.48
C GLU A 99 -19.24 11.97 -20.26
N PHE A 100 -19.22 12.16 -21.59
CA PHE A 100 -18.07 11.87 -22.44
C PHE A 100 -16.89 12.79 -22.13
N GLU A 101 -17.14 14.09 -21.97
CA GLU A 101 -16.13 15.09 -21.59
C GLU A 101 -15.49 14.73 -20.23
N LYS A 102 -16.29 14.42 -19.21
CA LYS A 102 -15.77 13.97 -17.90
C LYS A 102 -14.87 12.73 -18.01
N CYS A 103 -15.26 11.77 -18.84
CA CYS A 103 -14.44 10.59 -19.08
C CYS A 103 -13.09 10.96 -19.73
N LYS A 104 -13.11 11.89 -20.70
CA LYS A 104 -11.88 12.36 -21.37
C LYS A 104 -10.97 13.15 -20.43
N GLU A 105 -11.54 14.01 -19.59
CA GLU A 105 -10.79 14.76 -18.58
C GLU A 105 -10.07 13.82 -17.60
N GLU A 106 -10.74 12.77 -17.11
CA GLU A 106 -10.09 11.79 -16.23
C GLU A 106 -9.06 10.91 -16.96
N GLU A 107 -9.26 10.58 -18.24
CA GLU A 107 -8.25 9.89 -19.06
C GLU A 107 -6.98 10.75 -19.23
N GLU A 108 -7.13 12.06 -19.48
CA GLU A 108 -5.99 12.98 -19.55
C GLU A 108 -5.29 13.11 -18.20
N ARG A 109 -6.06 13.20 -17.12
CA ARG A 109 -5.54 13.21 -15.75
C ARG A 109 -4.75 11.93 -15.42
N LEU A 110 -5.23 10.77 -15.88
CA LEU A 110 -4.52 9.50 -15.70
C LEU A 110 -3.14 9.52 -16.32
N ILE A 111 -2.99 10.10 -17.52
CA ILE A 111 -1.69 10.21 -18.21
C ILE A 111 -0.71 11.05 -17.36
N VAL A 112 -1.18 12.17 -16.81
CA VAL A 112 -0.36 13.03 -15.93
C VAL A 112 0.06 12.28 -14.67
N LEU A 113 -0.90 11.62 -14.00
CA LEU A 113 -0.62 10.83 -12.79
C LEU A 113 0.35 9.67 -13.04
N GLN A 114 0.31 9.04 -14.22
CA GLN A 114 1.27 8.00 -14.58
C GLN A 114 2.70 8.54 -14.72
N GLU A 115 2.86 9.75 -15.27
CA GLU A 115 4.17 10.40 -15.33
C GLU A 115 4.67 10.84 -13.95
N GLU A 116 3.75 11.27 -13.07
CA GLU A 116 4.07 11.54 -11.66
C GLU A 116 4.54 10.27 -10.93
N VAL A 117 3.89 9.12 -11.16
CA VAL A 117 4.35 7.83 -10.60
C VAL A 117 5.74 7.50 -11.10
N ARG A 118 6.03 7.67 -12.39
CA ARG A 118 7.36 7.42 -12.95
C ARG A 118 8.43 8.33 -12.32
N SER A 119 8.09 9.59 -12.11
CA SER A 119 8.97 10.57 -11.45
C SER A 119 9.21 10.17 -9.99
N ALA A 120 8.16 9.75 -9.27
CA ALA A 120 8.24 9.27 -7.90
C ALA A 120 9.07 7.98 -7.78
N GLU A 121 8.98 7.05 -8.74
CA GLU A 121 9.80 5.85 -8.78
C GLU A 121 11.28 6.18 -9.00
N THR A 122 11.58 7.16 -9.85
CA THR A 122 12.95 7.64 -10.07
C THR A 122 13.52 8.27 -8.80
N TYR A 123 12.75 9.15 -8.15
CA TYR A 123 13.14 9.78 -6.88
C TYR A 123 13.33 8.77 -5.74
N LEU A 124 12.46 7.75 -5.66
CA LEU A 124 12.62 6.66 -4.70
C LEU A 124 13.92 5.90 -4.93
N HIS A 125 14.26 5.62 -6.19
CA HIS A 125 15.51 4.94 -6.53
C HIS A 125 16.75 5.75 -6.15
N GLU A 126 16.71 7.07 -6.37
CA GLU A 126 17.77 8.00 -5.92
C GLU A 126 17.93 7.97 -4.40
N CYS A 127 16.82 8.07 -3.66
CA CYS A 127 16.82 8.00 -2.19
C CYS A 127 17.35 6.66 -1.67
N GLN A 128 16.97 5.54 -2.30
CA GLN A 128 17.47 4.21 -1.97
C GLN A 128 18.97 4.10 -2.19
N THR A 129 19.47 4.60 -3.32
CA THR A 129 20.90 4.57 -3.64
C THR A 129 21.69 5.39 -2.63
N ALA A 130 21.22 6.60 -2.29
CA ALA A 130 21.84 7.44 -1.27
C ALA A 130 21.80 6.79 0.13
N TYR A 131 20.72 6.09 0.46
CA TYR A 131 20.57 5.38 1.73
C TYR A 131 21.49 4.15 1.84
N ASP A 132 21.63 3.38 0.77
CA ASP A 132 22.56 2.26 0.72
C ASP A 132 24.01 2.76 0.84
N GLU A 133 24.34 3.88 0.21
CA GLU A 133 25.63 4.55 0.39
C GLU A 133 25.83 5.03 1.83
N TYR A 134 24.81 5.62 2.45
CA TYR A 134 24.83 6.06 3.85
C TYR A 134 25.13 4.89 4.80
N ILE A 135 24.40 3.77 4.67
CA ILE A 135 24.61 2.58 5.49
C ILE A 135 26.02 2.02 5.28
N ASN A 136 26.46 1.88 4.03
CA ASN A 136 27.77 1.32 3.72
C ASN A 136 28.91 2.20 4.27
N THR A 137 28.78 3.51 4.13
CA THR A 137 29.76 4.48 4.65
C THR A 137 29.80 4.45 6.17
N LYS A 138 28.64 4.38 6.81
CA LYS A 138 28.52 4.23 8.26
C LYS A 138 29.19 2.95 8.75
N GLN A 139 28.90 1.80 8.12
CA GLN A 139 29.53 0.53 8.49
C GLN A 139 31.05 0.58 8.36
N LYS A 140 31.59 1.15 7.28
CA LYS A 140 33.04 1.32 7.11
C LYS A 140 33.65 2.24 8.15
N LEU A 141 32.93 3.28 8.57
CA LEU A 141 33.37 4.19 9.62
C LEU A 141 33.38 3.45 10.97
N ASP A 142 32.32 2.71 11.27
CA ASP A 142 32.19 1.91 12.49
C ASP A 142 33.27 0.82 12.54
N GLU A 143 33.51 0.08 11.45
CA GLU A 143 34.59 -0.91 11.34
C GLU A 143 35.97 -0.28 11.54
N MET A 144 36.21 0.89 10.95
CA MET A 144 37.48 1.59 11.12
C MET A 144 37.66 2.05 12.57
N LEU A 145 36.61 2.59 13.21
CA LEU A 145 36.67 2.98 14.61
C LEU A 145 36.88 1.75 15.51
N GLU A 146 36.18 0.65 15.25
CA GLU A 146 36.39 -0.61 15.95
C GLU A 146 37.83 -1.10 15.76
N ASP A 147 38.40 -1.14 14.56
CA ASP A 147 39.80 -1.57 14.34
C ASP A 147 40.83 -0.70 15.10
N PHE A 148 40.53 0.59 15.30
CA PHE A 148 41.41 1.53 15.97
C PHE A 148 41.27 1.53 17.49
N PHE A 149 40.05 1.36 17.98
CA PHE A 149 39.70 1.48 19.39
C PHE A 149 39.37 0.13 20.04
N SER A 150 39.25 -0.97 19.29
CA SER A 150 39.08 -2.34 19.82
C SER A 150 40.41 -2.91 20.27
N GLY A 151 40.79 -2.56 21.49
CA GLY A 151 41.89 -3.15 22.22
C GLY A 151 41.74 -2.80 23.69
N SER A 152 42.06 -3.74 24.58
CA SER A 152 42.07 -3.45 26.01
C SER A 152 43.01 -2.28 26.27
N THR A 153 42.48 -1.17 26.77
CA THR A 153 43.24 0.05 27.03
C THR A 153 43.94 -0.14 28.36
N PRO A 154 45.21 -0.59 28.41
CA PRO A 154 45.79 -1.13 29.64
C PRO A 154 45.97 -0.06 30.73
N SER A 155 45.88 1.21 30.33
CA SER A 155 45.91 2.39 31.19
C SER A 155 44.56 2.72 31.83
N TYR A 156 43.44 2.17 31.32
CA TYR A 156 42.07 2.49 31.75
C TYR A 156 41.17 1.23 31.80
N PRO A 157 41.40 0.33 32.77
CA PRO A 157 40.59 -0.89 32.92
C PRO A 157 39.11 -0.63 33.24
N GLU A 158 38.76 0.56 33.72
CA GLU A 158 37.36 0.97 33.93
C GLU A 158 36.62 1.19 32.60
N GLU A 159 37.30 1.70 31.56
CA GLU A 159 36.72 1.90 30.23
C GLU A 159 36.41 0.56 29.56
N ASP A 160 37.33 -0.40 29.66
CA ASP A 160 37.14 -1.77 29.12
C ASP A 160 35.89 -2.47 29.73
N VAL A 161 35.59 -2.24 31.01
CA VAL A 161 34.38 -2.78 31.67
C VAL A 161 33.12 -2.09 31.13
N MET A 162 33.16 -0.77 30.96
CA MET A 162 32.03 -0.01 30.41
C MET A 162 31.73 -0.40 28.96
N GLU A 163 32.75 -0.65 28.13
CA GLU A 163 32.57 -1.12 26.75
C GLU A 163 31.95 -2.51 26.68
N GLN A 164 32.37 -3.43 27.56
CA GLN A 164 31.75 -4.76 27.64
C GLN A 164 30.29 -4.69 28.08
N ASP A 165 29.99 -3.84 29.06
CA ASP A 165 28.62 -3.60 29.50
C ASP A 165 27.79 -2.97 28.39
N LEU A 166 28.33 -1.99 27.64
CA LEU A 166 27.68 -1.37 26.50
C LEU A 166 27.35 -2.40 25.41
N LYS A 167 28.33 -3.20 24.98
CA LYS A 167 28.13 -4.27 23.99
C LYS A 167 27.04 -5.25 24.42
N LYS A 168 27.03 -5.64 25.70
CA LYS A 168 25.99 -6.51 26.25
C LYS A 168 24.60 -5.86 26.24
N GLN A 169 24.50 -4.56 26.54
CA GLN A 169 23.23 -3.82 26.47
C GLN A 169 22.76 -3.67 25.02
N GLU A 170 23.67 -3.45 24.06
CA GLU A 170 23.34 -3.39 22.64
C GLU A 170 22.82 -4.73 22.11
N GLU A 171 23.47 -5.85 22.46
CA GLU A 171 22.98 -7.19 22.13
C GLU A 171 21.58 -7.45 22.70
N GLN A 172 21.35 -7.04 23.96
CA GLN A 172 20.04 -7.13 24.60
C GLN A 172 19.00 -6.28 23.87
N LEU A 173 19.35 -5.05 23.50
CA LEU A 173 18.47 -4.14 22.77
C LEU A 173 18.10 -4.68 21.39
N ILE A 174 19.08 -5.22 20.64
CA ILE A 174 18.83 -5.88 19.34
C ILE A 174 17.88 -7.07 19.52
N SER A 175 18.10 -7.89 20.54
CA SER A 175 17.23 -9.03 20.83
C SER A 175 15.79 -8.60 21.16
N LEU A 176 15.62 -7.54 21.96
CA LEU A 176 14.33 -6.97 22.33
C LEU A 176 13.62 -6.33 21.12
N GLN A 177 14.35 -5.63 20.26
CA GLN A 177 13.81 -5.06 19.03
C GLN A 177 13.32 -6.14 18.08
N ASN A 178 14.08 -7.23 17.93
CA ASN A 178 13.68 -8.37 17.10
C ASN A 178 12.41 -9.04 17.67
N GLN A 179 12.33 -9.24 18.98
CA GLN A 179 11.11 -9.74 19.64
C GLN A 179 9.93 -8.80 19.42
N HIS A 180 10.13 -7.49 19.57
CA HIS A 180 9.09 -6.49 19.36
C HIS A 180 8.58 -6.50 17.91
N ARG A 181 9.48 -6.54 16.91
CA ARG A 181 9.11 -6.65 15.49
C ARG A 181 8.28 -7.90 15.20
N LEU A 182 8.70 -9.05 15.74
CA LEU A 182 7.95 -10.30 15.62
C LEU A 182 6.55 -10.20 16.24
N LEU A 183 6.44 -9.65 17.46
CA LEU A 183 5.15 -9.45 18.13
C LEU A 183 4.23 -8.51 17.35
N THR A 184 4.75 -7.41 16.84
CA THR A 184 4.01 -6.46 16.01
C THR A 184 3.50 -7.11 14.73
N HIS A 185 4.34 -7.90 14.05
CA HIS A 185 3.94 -8.64 12.85
C HIS A 185 2.83 -9.66 13.15
N VAL A 186 2.97 -10.44 14.23
CA VAL A 186 1.95 -11.38 14.70
C VAL A 186 0.63 -10.65 15.01
N PHE A 187 0.70 -9.51 15.70
CA PHE A 187 -0.47 -8.70 16.01
C PHE A 187 -1.19 -8.22 14.74
N GLN A 188 -0.45 -7.76 13.72
CA GLN A 188 -1.00 -7.36 12.44
C GLN A 188 -1.70 -8.53 11.72
N LEU A 189 -1.11 -9.73 11.71
CA LEU A 189 -1.72 -10.92 11.13
C LEU A 189 -3.01 -11.31 11.86
N LEU A 190 -3.00 -11.29 13.20
CA LEU A 190 -4.20 -11.55 14.01
C LEU A 190 -5.29 -10.50 13.77
N HIS A 191 -4.92 -9.23 13.61
CA HIS A 191 -5.86 -8.16 13.29
C HIS A 191 -6.51 -8.38 11.92
N LYS A 192 -5.73 -8.73 10.89
CA LYS A 192 -6.25 -9.08 9.55
C LYS A 192 -7.16 -10.30 9.59
N ALA A 193 -6.78 -11.33 10.36
CA ALA A 193 -7.62 -12.50 10.57
C ALA A 193 -8.98 -12.12 11.21
N HIS A 194 -8.96 -11.28 12.25
CA HIS A 194 -10.17 -10.79 12.88
C HIS A 194 -11.07 -9.99 11.92
N GLN A 195 -10.48 -9.10 11.10
CA GLN A 195 -11.22 -8.36 10.08
C GLN A 195 -11.87 -9.31 9.05
N ALA A 196 -11.14 -10.32 8.58
CA ALA A 196 -11.66 -11.31 7.64
C ALA A 196 -12.82 -12.12 8.25
N VAL A 197 -12.73 -12.51 9.52
CA VAL A 197 -13.84 -13.17 10.24
C VAL A 197 -15.06 -12.24 10.37
N MET A 198 -14.85 -10.96 10.66
CA MET A 198 -15.95 -9.97 10.72
C MET A 198 -16.64 -9.79 9.37
N ILE A 199 -15.88 -9.81 8.27
CA ILE A 199 -16.44 -9.79 6.91
C ILE A 199 -17.24 -11.08 6.64
N ALA A 200 -16.69 -12.24 7.01
CA ALA A 200 -17.36 -13.52 6.84
C ALA A 200 -18.70 -13.56 7.59
N ARG A 201 -18.70 -13.09 8.85
CA ARG A 201 -19.91 -12.99 9.67
C ARG A 201 -20.96 -12.08 9.03
N ARG A 202 -20.58 -10.87 8.61
CA ARG A 202 -21.51 -9.93 7.95
C ARG A 202 -22.11 -10.54 6.69
N ALA A 203 -21.28 -11.19 5.86
CA ALA A 203 -21.76 -11.86 4.66
C ALA A 203 -22.74 -13.02 4.97
N LEU A 204 -22.54 -13.75 6.08
CA LEU A 204 -23.50 -14.75 6.55
C LEU A 204 -24.80 -14.14 7.05
N ASP A 205 -24.73 -13.04 7.81
CA ASP A 205 -25.90 -12.29 8.27
C ASP A 205 -26.71 -11.75 7.07
N ASP A 206 -26.04 -11.20 6.06
CA ASP A 206 -26.66 -10.74 4.81
C ASP A 206 -27.29 -11.89 4.02
N ALA A 207 -26.63 -13.05 3.93
CA ALA A 207 -27.20 -14.24 3.31
C ALA A 207 -28.46 -14.71 4.04
N LEU A 208 -28.48 -14.67 5.38
CA LEU A 208 -29.64 -15.03 6.19
C LEU A 208 -30.80 -14.05 6.00
N ASN A 209 -30.52 -12.76 5.92
CA ASN A 209 -31.52 -11.72 5.64
C ASN A 209 -32.11 -11.86 4.22
N MET A 210 -31.29 -12.20 3.22
CA MET A 210 -31.78 -12.43 1.85
C MET A 210 -32.60 -13.72 1.74
N ASN A 211 -32.22 -14.78 2.46
CA ASN A 211 -32.97 -16.03 2.50
C ASN A 211 -34.33 -15.84 3.19
N THR A 212 -34.37 -15.09 4.30
CA THR A 212 -35.65 -14.74 4.95
C THR A 212 -36.54 -13.90 4.03
N PHE A 213 -35.98 -12.98 3.24
CA PHE A 213 -36.73 -12.24 2.22
C PHE A 213 -37.26 -13.16 1.10
N ASP A 214 -36.48 -14.15 0.66
CA ASP A 214 -36.91 -15.09 -0.39
C ASP A 214 -38.08 -15.98 0.04
N LEU A 215 -38.10 -16.42 1.32
CA LEU A 215 -39.23 -17.17 1.88
C LEU A 215 -40.58 -16.43 1.72
N PHE A 216 -40.56 -15.10 1.64
CA PHE A 216 -41.74 -14.27 1.40
C PHE A 216 -41.92 -13.86 -0.07
N SER A 217 -40.85 -13.83 -0.87
CA SER A 217 -40.85 -13.25 -2.21
C SER A 217 -40.74 -14.25 -3.38
N LYS A 218 -40.36 -15.51 -3.17
CA LYS A 218 -40.11 -16.55 -4.19
C LYS A 218 -39.44 -15.97 -5.46
N SER A 219 -38.33 -15.26 -5.32
CA SER A 219 -37.70 -14.54 -6.43
C SER A 219 -36.32 -15.10 -6.75
N SER A 220 -36.05 -15.38 -8.03
CA SER A 220 -34.77 -15.93 -8.50
C SER A 220 -33.56 -15.01 -8.20
N PHE A 221 -33.78 -13.73 -7.93
CA PHE A 221 -32.71 -12.79 -7.56
C PHE A 221 -32.18 -13.02 -6.14
N ALA A 222 -33.03 -13.49 -5.23
CA ALA A 222 -32.62 -13.74 -3.85
C ALA A 222 -31.69 -14.95 -3.76
N ASP A 223 -31.91 -16.01 -4.55
CA ASP A 223 -31.01 -17.15 -4.67
C ASP A 223 -29.60 -16.75 -5.12
N ILE A 224 -29.50 -15.88 -6.13
CA ILE A 224 -28.21 -15.37 -6.65
C ILE A 224 -27.50 -14.54 -5.57
N ALA A 225 -28.24 -13.68 -4.86
CA ALA A 225 -27.69 -12.85 -3.78
C ALA A 225 -27.19 -13.70 -2.60
N VAL A 226 -27.96 -14.72 -2.18
CA VAL A 226 -27.55 -15.68 -1.14
C VAL A 226 -26.30 -16.43 -1.56
N SER A 227 -26.25 -16.96 -2.78
CA SER A 227 -25.06 -17.66 -3.29
C SER A 227 -23.83 -16.76 -3.31
N SER A 228 -23.98 -15.50 -3.73
CA SER A 228 -22.89 -14.52 -3.75
C SER A 228 -22.37 -14.21 -2.35
N ASN A 229 -23.27 -13.98 -1.39
CA ASN A 229 -22.92 -13.72 0.00
C ASN A 229 -22.27 -14.94 0.67
N LEU A 230 -22.73 -16.16 0.39
CA LEU A 230 -22.09 -17.40 0.86
C LEU A 230 -20.68 -17.58 0.28
N ALA A 231 -20.49 -17.28 -1.01
CA ALA A 231 -19.17 -17.31 -1.63
C ALA A 231 -18.23 -16.28 -0.98
N ARG A 232 -18.72 -15.07 -0.69
CA ARG A 232 -17.98 -14.03 0.02
C ARG A 232 -17.60 -14.47 1.43
N ALA A 233 -18.52 -15.08 2.17
CA ALA A 233 -18.25 -15.61 3.51
C ALA A 233 -17.17 -16.69 3.49
N ARG A 234 -17.25 -17.64 2.53
CA ARG A 234 -16.26 -18.71 2.37
C ARG A 234 -14.88 -18.15 2.05
N ASN A 235 -14.78 -17.21 1.11
CA ASN A 235 -13.51 -16.58 0.74
C ASN A 235 -12.89 -15.84 1.92
N ALA A 236 -13.69 -15.08 2.68
CA ALA A 236 -13.22 -14.37 3.86
C ALA A 236 -12.77 -15.33 4.97
N SER A 237 -13.48 -16.45 5.18
CA SER A 237 -13.07 -17.48 6.12
C SER A 237 -11.74 -18.15 5.73
N MET A 238 -11.52 -18.40 4.44
CA MET A 238 -10.25 -18.94 3.94
C MET A 238 -9.09 -17.96 4.19
N GLN A 239 -9.30 -16.66 3.93
CA GLN A 239 -8.29 -15.63 4.22
C GLN A 239 -7.96 -15.56 5.71
N ALA A 240 -8.98 -15.62 6.58
CA ALA A 240 -8.78 -15.67 8.03
C ALA A 240 -7.90 -16.86 8.45
N GLN A 241 -8.16 -18.05 7.89
CA GLN A 241 -7.35 -19.24 8.16
C GLN A 241 -5.91 -19.10 7.65
N GLN A 242 -5.71 -18.49 6.47
CA GLN A 242 -4.36 -18.22 5.96
C GLN A 242 -3.57 -17.32 6.91
N PHE A 243 -4.14 -16.20 7.34
CA PHE A 243 -3.48 -15.29 8.29
C PHE A 243 -3.19 -15.96 9.64
N LEU A 244 -4.09 -16.80 10.15
CA LEU A 244 -3.85 -17.56 11.38
C LEU A 244 -2.73 -18.60 11.22
N ASN A 245 -2.68 -19.29 10.08
CA ASN A 245 -1.63 -20.27 9.80
C ASN A 245 -0.26 -19.59 9.67
N GLU A 246 -0.22 -18.42 9.04
CA GLU A 246 0.99 -17.60 8.95
C GLU A 246 1.44 -17.10 10.33
N ALA A 247 0.51 -16.58 11.14
CA ALA A 247 0.80 -16.15 12.50
C ALA A 247 1.35 -17.30 13.36
N LYS A 248 0.83 -18.51 13.21
CA LYS A 248 1.32 -19.72 13.90
C LYS A 248 2.71 -20.16 13.45
N ARG A 249 3.06 -19.97 12.18
CA ARG A 249 4.42 -20.24 11.69
C ARG A 249 5.43 -19.31 12.34
N VAL A 250 5.05 -18.07 12.59
CA VAL A 250 5.89 -17.05 13.24
C VAL A 250 5.92 -17.23 14.77
N SER A 251 4.78 -17.56 15.39
CA SER A 251 4.67 -17.79 16.83
C SER A 251 3.83 -19.05 17.14
N PRO A 252 4.49 -20.18 17.50
CA PRO A 252 3.80 -21.44 17.76
C PRO A 252 2.86 -21.43 18.98
N ASN A 253 2.97 -20.40 19.84
CA ASN A 253 2.19 -20.30 21.08
C ASN A 253 0.75 -19.79 20.87
N ILE A 254 0.35 -19.47 19.65
CA ILE A 254 -1.01 -19.00 19.37
C ILE A 254 -2.00 -20.17 19.46
N PRO A 255 -2.99 -20.13 20.37
CA PRO A 255 -3.93 -21.22 20.57
C PRO A 255 -4.76 -21.52 19.32
N HIS A 256 -5.21 -22.77 19.18
CA HIS A 256 -6.07 -23.17 18.08
C HIS A 256 -7.45 -22.55 18.26
N ILE A 257 -7.78 -21.53 17.46
CA ILE A 257 -9.14 -21.02 17.34
C ILE A 257 -9.79 -21.82 16.20
N GLY A 258 -10.61 -22.81 16.58
CA GLY A 258 -11.37 -23.68 15.68
C GLY A 258 -12.80 -23.73 16.16
#